data_AF-A6KFZ1-F1
#
_entry.id   AF-A6KFZ1-F1
#
_cell.length_a   1.000
_cell.length_b   1.000
_cell.length_c   1.000
_cell.angle_alpha   90.00
_cell.angle_beta   90.00
_cell.angle_gamma   90.00
#
_symmetry.space_group_name_H-M   'P 1'
#
loop_
_entity.id
_entity.type
_entity.pdbx_description
1 polymer ?
#
loop_
_entity_poly.entity_id
_entity_poly.type
_entity_poly.pdbx_seq_one_letter_code
_entity_poly.pdbx_strand_id
1 'polypeptide(L)'
;MTSLQRKGPQTRILSTGEEEKLKRDQALVSAFKQQKLEKEAQKNWDLFYKRNSTNFFKDRHWTTREFEELRSCREQHPLYNAERCKVFQCDLTRDDLLDHIPPESVDAVTLIFVLSAVHPEKMHLVLLNVYKNSWRSSLWMQVMKKW
;
A
#
# COMPACT_ATOMS: atom_id res chain seq x y z
N MET A 1 -21.88 26.60 27.09
CA MET A 1 -21.17 26.23 25.83
C MET A 1 -19.83 25.62 26.22
N THR A 2 -19.77 24.30 26.38
CA THR A 2 -18.56 23.60 26.85
C THR A 2 -17.90 22.92 25.67
N SER A 3 -16.81 23.48 25.18
CA SER A 3 -16.03 22.96 24.06
C SER A 3 -15.30 21.68 24.47
N LEU A 4 -15.72 20.53 23.96
CA LEU A 4 -14.91 19.30 24.03
C LEU A 4 -13.71 19.43 23.10
N GLN A 5 -12.54 19.75 23.65
CA GLN A 5 -11.28 19.56 22.94
C GLN A 5 -10.98 18.06 22.86
N ARG A 6 -11.18 17.48 21.67
CA ARG A 6 -10.78 16.09 21.39
C ARG A 6 -9.26 16.03 21.27
N LYS A 7 -8.59 15.38 22.24
CA LYS A 7 -7.16 15.05 22.16
C LYS A 7 -6.89 14.26 20.88
N GLY A 8 -5.96 14.73 20.05
CA GLY A 8 -5.46 13.99 18.89
C GLY A 8 -4.79 12.67 19.33
N PRO A 9 -4.64 11.68 18.42
CA PRO A 9 -4.03 10.40 18.75
C PRO A 9 -2.55 10.62 19.09
N GLN A 10 -2.15 10.25 20.31
CA GLN A 10 -0.74 10.18 20.67
C GLN A 10 -0.11 8.95 20.01
N THR A 11 1.02 9.14 19.33
CA THR A 11 1.90 8.04 18.91
C THR A 11 2.15 7.15 20.13
N ARG A 12 1.70 5.89 20.08
CA ARG A 12 1.79 4.99 21.24
C ARG A 12 3.26 4.77 21.55
N ILE A 13 3.74 5.36 22.64
CA ILE A 13 5.09 5.12 23.15
C ILE A 13 5.17 3.66 23.59
N LEU A 14 6.22 2.96 23.16
CA LEU A 14 6.44 1.59 23.58
C LEU A 14 6.63 1.55 25.10
N SER A 15 5.98 0.60 25.75
CA SER A 15 6.31 0.33 27.15
C SER A 15 7.74 -0.24 27.25
N THR A 16 8.38 -0.08 28.39
CA THR A 16 9.72 -0.63 28.65
C THR A 16 9.80 -2.13 28.33
N GLY A 17 8.75 -2.89 28.66
CA GLY A 17 8.69 -4.33 28.36
C GLY A 17 8.61 -4.64 26.85
N GLU A 18 7.95 -3.79 26.07
CA GLU A 18 7.86 -3.93 24.60
C GLU A 18 9.18 -3.53 23.93
N GLU A 19 9.85 -2.50 24.42
CA GLU A 19 11.19 -2.11 23.95
C GLU A 19 12.22 -3.21 24.22
N GLU A 20 12.20 -3.80 25.41
CA GLU A 20 13.07 -4.94 25.73
C GLU A 20 12.75 -6.17 24.89
N LYS A 21 11.46 -6.46 24.65
CA LYS A 21 11.06 -7.55 23.78
C LYS A 21 11.58 -7.33 22.35
N LEU A 22 11.44 -6.12 21.82
CA LEU A 22 11.94 -5.76 20.49
C LEU A 22 13.47 -5.89 20.41
N LYS A 23 14.19 -5.48 21.47
CA LYS A 23 15.65 -5.64 21.56
C LYS A 23 16.07 -7.11 21.60
N ARG A 24 15.27 -7.98 22.22
CA ARG A 24 15.50 -9.43 22.30
C ARG A 24 15.14 -10.16 21.00
N ASP A 25 14.09 -9.74 20.29
CA ASP A 25 13.63 -10.32 19.02
C ASP A 25 14.47 -9.84 17.81
N GLN A 26 15.80 -9.96 17.92
CA GLN A 26 16.72 -9.77 16.78
C GLN A 26 17.03 -11.09 16.05
N ALA A 27 16.35 -12.17 16.41
CA ALA A 27 16.57 -13.48 15.83
C ALA A 27 16.18 -13.46 14.34
N LEU A 28 17.19 -13.32 13.48
CA LEU A 28 17.02 -13.54 12.05
C LEU A 28 16.64 -15.00 11.81
N VAL A 29 15.78 -15.22 10.82
CA VAL A 29 15.50 -16.56 10.32
C VAL A 29 16.81 -17.21 9.87
N SER A 30 17.05 -18.46 10.30
CA SER A 30 18.22 -19.20 9.84
C SER A 30 18.20 -19.35 8.32
N ALA A 31 19.37 -19.48 7.70
CA ALA A 31 19.48 -19.63 6.24
C ALA A 31 18.62 -20.79 5.70
N PHE A 32 18.58 -21.93 6.42
CA PHE A 32 17.71 -23.05 6.08
C PHE A 32 16.23 -22.68 6.10
N LYS A 33 15.78 -21.98 7.15
CA LYS A 33 14.38 -21.57 7.30
C LYS A 33 14.01 -20.51 6.26
N GLN A 34 14.90 -19.56 5.98
CA GLN A 34 14.71 -18.57 4.92
C GLN A 34 14.55 -19.27 3.57
N GLN A 35 15.50 -20.12 3.18
CA GLN A 35 15.47 -20.81 1.89
C GLN A 35 14.22 -21.69 1.73
N LYS A 36 13.79 -22.35 2.81
CA LYS A 36 12.54 -23.10 2.82
C LYS A 36 11.31 -22.20 2.63
N LEU A 37 11.23 -21.09 3.35
CA LEU A 37 10.12 -20.14 3.24
C LEU A 37 10.04 -19.51 1.84
N GLU A 38 11.18 -19.18 1.24
CA GLU A 38 11.26 -18.68 -0.13
C GLU A 38 10.79 -19.74 -1.14
N LYS A 39 11.26 -20.99 -1.00
CA LYS A 39 10.85 -22.10 -1.88
C LYS A 39 9.37 -22.47 -1.74
N GLU A 40 8.81 -22.35 -0.53
CA GLU A 40 7.43 -22.69 -0.23
C GLU A 40 6.47 -21.47 -0.24
N ALA A 41 6.93 -20.30 -0.66
CA ALA A 41 6.19 -19.04 -0.57
C ALA A 41 4.79 -19.16 -1.19
N GLN A 42 4.71 -19.60 -2.45
CA GLN A 42 3.44 -19.80 -3.17
C GLN A 42 2.46 -20.67 -2.36
N LYS A 43 2.90 -21.86 -1.91
CA LYS A 43 2.06 -22.78 -1.14
C LYS A 43 1.58 -22.13 0.16
N ASN A 44 2.45 -21.40 0.84
CA ASN A 44 2.11 -20.72 2.09
C ASN A 44 1.10 -19.59 1.86
N TRP A 45 1.23 -18.84 0.77
CA TRP A 45 0.23 -17.85 0.38
C TRP A 45 -1.10 -18.49 -0.03
N ASP A 46 -1.09 -19.56 -0.83
CA ASP A 46 -2.31 -20.28 -1.20
C ASP A 46 -3.07 -20.78 0.05
N LEU A 47 -2.34 -21.33 1.04
CA LEU A 47 -2.90 -21.73 2.33
C LEU A 47 -3.45 -20.52 3.11
N PHE A 48 -2.75 -19.39 3.08
CA PHE A 48 -3.21 -18.16 3.71
C PHE A 48 -4.54 -17.69 3.10
N TYR A 49 -4.64 -17.59 1.77
CA TYR A 49 -5.86 -17.19 1.08
C TYR A 49 -6.99 -18.21 1.29
N LYS A 50 -6.68 -19.51 1.29
CA LYS A 50 -7.66 -20.56 1.60
C LYS A 50 -8.22 -20.43 3.02
N ARG A 51 -7.36 -20.14 4.01
CA ARG A 51 -7.75 -20.05 5.41
C ARG A 51 -8.47 -18.74 5.75
N ASN A 52 -8.03 -17.64 5.16
CA ASN A 52 -8.49 -16.29 5.54
C ASN A 52 -9.54 -15.72 4.57
N SER A 53 -9.69 -16.29 3.37
CA SER A 53 -10.63 -15.85 2.33
C SER A 53 -10.56 -14.35 2.12
N THR A 54 -11.56 -13.59 2.58
CA THR A 54 -11.68 -12.15 2.37
C THR A 54 -11.60 -11.35 3.66
N ASN A 55 -11.42 -12.03 4.81
CA ASN A 55 -11.48 -11.43 6.14
C ASN A 55 -10.29 -10.52 6.49
N PHE A 56 -9.21 -10.58 5.70
CA PHE A 56 -8.03 -9.75 5.91
C PHE A 56 -8.06 -8.43 5.12
N PHE A 57 -9.01 -8.27 4.19
CA PHE A 57 -9.27 -7.00 3.52
C PHE A 57 -10.02 -6.09 4.49
N LYS A 58 -9.26 -5.23 5.17
CA LYS A 58 -9.82 -4.22 6.06
C LYS A 58 -9.91 -2.90 5.31
N ASP A 59 -10.92 -2.10 5.66
CA ASP A 59 -11.00 -0.75 5.17
C ASP A 59 -9.84 0.08 5.75
N ARG A 60 -8.94 0.58 4.90
CA ARG A 60 -7.65 1.17 5.27
C ARG A 60 -7.60 2.70 5.20
N HIS A 61 -8.73 3.38 5.45
CA HIS A 61 -8.78 4.85 5.58
C HIS A 61 -7.91 5.46 6.73
N TRP A 62 -7.07 4.67 7.40
CA TRP A 62 -6.17 5.14 8.47
C TRP A 62 -4.96 5.91 7.92
N THR A 63 -4.52 5.70 6.68
CA THR A 63 -3.28 6.33 6.18
C THR A 63 -3.35 7.86 6.20
N THR A 64 -4.50 8.46 5.89
CA THR A 64 -4.70 9.92 5.98
C THR A 64 -4.75 10.42 7.40
N ARG A 65 -5.38 9.66 8.29
CA ARG A 65 -5.54 10.03 9.70
C ARG A 65 -4.23 9.90 10.48
N GLU A 66 -3.41 8.90 10.15
CA GLU A 66 -2.23 8.51 10.92
C GLU A 66 -0.93 9.06 10.31
N PHE A 67 -0.92 9.52 9.04
CA PHE A 67 0.27 10.08 8.39
C PHE A 67 -0.03 11.40 7.66
N GLU A 68 -0.48 12.41 8.40
CA GLU A 68 -0.55 13.78 7.85
C GLU A 68 0.82 14.25 7.33
N GLU A 69 1.91 13.75 7.92
CA GLU A 69 3.29 13.98 7.48
C GLU A 69 3.56 13.48 6.05
N LEU A 70 2.88 12.43 5.57
CA LEU A 70 3.01 12.01 4.16
C LEU A 70 2.45 13.05 3.20
N ARG A 71 1.57 13.96 3.66
CA ARG A 71 1.18 15.16 2.90
C ARG A 71 2.18 16.29 3.09
N SER A 72 2.57 16.59 4.33
CA SER A 72 3.36 17.79 4.67
C SER A 72 4.88 17.69 4.41
N CYS A 73 5.50 16.52 4.54
CA CYS A 73 6.96 16.36 4.38
C CYS A 73 7.42 16.36 2.90
N ARG A 74 6.48 16.27 1.96
CA ARG A 74 6.80 16.09 0.53
C ARG A 74 7.26 17.35 -0.15
N GLU A 75 6.57 18.46 0.07
CA GLU A 75 6.93 19.76 -0.52
C GLU A 75 8.17 20.37 0.15
N GLN A 76 8.48 19.90 1.36
CA GLN A 76 9.61 20.39 2.16
C GLN A 76 10.91 19.62 1.88
N HIS A 77 10.87 18.50 1.16
CA HIS A 77 12.06 17.72 0.87
C HIS A 77 12.91 18.40 -0.22
N PRO A 78 14.20 18.71 0.01
CA PRO A 78 15.02 19.48 -0.93
C PRO A 78 15.17 18.87 -2.33
N LEU A 79 14.96 17.55 -2.46
CA LEU A 79 15.04 16.82 -3.74
C LEU A 79 13.68 16.61 -4.41
N TYR A 80 12.57 17.03 -3.80
CA TYR A 80 11.25 16.87 -4.41
C TYR A 80 11.07 17.86 -5.58
N ASN A 81 10.67 17.34 -6.74
CA ASN A 81 10.32 18.14 -7.90
C ASN A 81 9.00 17.63 -8.47
N ALA A 82 7.96 18.47 -8.42
CA ALA A 82 6.62 18.15 -8.89
C ALA A 82 6.53 17.94 -10.41
N GLU A 83 7.45 18.50 -11.19
CA GLU A 83 7.54 18.26 -12.65
C GLU A 83 8.02 16.84 -12.96
N ARG A 84 8.79 16.23 -12.05
CA ARG A 84 9.32 14.87 -12.20
C ARG A 84 8.48 13.81 -11.53
N CYS A 85 7.83 14.15 -10.41
CA CYS A 85 7.06 13.19 -9.62
C CYS A 85 5.88 13.88 -8.94
N LYS A 86 4.68 13.64 -9.47
CA LYS A 86 3.42 14.04 -8.85
C LYS A 86 2.85 12.86 -8.07
N VAL A 87 2.81 12.97 -6.75
CA VAL A 87 2.16 11.96 -5.90
C VAL A 87 0.84 12.50 -5.38
N PHE A 88 -0.18 11.67 -5.40
CA PHE A 88 -1.54 11.98 -4.97
C PHE A 88 -2.15 10.74 -4.30
N GLN A 89 -3.22 10.95 -3.55
CA GLN A 89 -3.97 9.87 -2.91
C GLN A 89 -5.22 9.59 -3.71
N CYS A 90 -5.53 8.31 -3.92
CA CYS A 90 -6.69 7.86 -4.67
C CYS A 90 -7.10 6.45 -4.19
N ASP A 91 -8.39 6.23 -3.96
CA ASP A 91 -8.98 4.89 -3.87
C ASP A 91 -9.18 4.36 -5.29
N LEU A 92 -8.27 3.47 -5.71
CA LEU A 92 -8.27 2.87 -7.04
C LEU A 92 -9.56 2.10 -7.40
N THR A 93 -10.39 1.74 -6.41
CA THR A 93 -11.67 1.05 -6.63
C THR A 93 -12.87 1.99 -6.78
N ARG A 94 -12.71 3.29 -6.49
CA ARG A 94 -13.82 4.24 -6.42
C ARG A 94 -13.56 5.56 -7.15
N ASP A 95 -12.38 6.12 -6.98
CA ASP A 95 -12.04 7.46 -7.45
C ASP A 95 -11.58 7.42 -8.91
N ASP A 96 -11.84 8.47 -9.68
CA ASP A 96 -11.33 8.56 -11.05
C ASP A 96 -9.88 9.08 -11.05
N LEU A 97 -8.98 8.34 -11.68
CA LEU A 97 -7.58 8.75 -11.79
C LEU A 97 -7.41 10.01 -12.66
N LEU A 98 -8.38 10.32 -13.52
CA LEU A 98 -8.37 11.49 -14.39
C LEU A 98 -8.39 12.83 -13.63
N ASP A 99 -8.82 12.84 -12.37
CA ASP A 99 -8.77 14.02 -11.51
C ASP A 99 -7.33 14.47 -11.22
N HIS A 100 -6.36 13.57 -11.39
CA HIS A 100 -4.96 13.80 -11.06
C HIS A 100 -4.01 13.55 -12.22
N ILE A 101 -4.38 12.67 -13.15
CA ILE A 101 -3.59 12.26 -14.31
C ILE A 101 -4.32 12.71 -15.58
N PRO A 102 -3.67 13.46 -16.49
CA PRO A 102 -4.27 13.79 -17.77
C PRO A 102 -4.66 12.52 -18.57
N PRO A 103 -5.78 12.53 -19.30
CA PRO A 103 -6.15 11.40 -20.16
C PRO A 103 -5.04 11.13 -21.17
N GLU A 104 -4.81 9.85 -21.47
CA GLU A 104 -3.82 9.42 -22.46
C GLU A 104 -2.43 10.02 -22.20
N SER A 105 -1.95 10.00 -20.94
CA SER A 105 -0.62 10.51 -20.59
C SER A 105 0.29 9.48 -19.93
N VAL A 106 -0.15 8.22 -19.82
CA VAL A 106 0.57 7.16 -19.09
C VAL A 106 1.09 6.08 -20.04
N ASP A 107 2.41 5.97 -20.11
CA ASP A 107 3.12 4.95 -20.89
C ASP A 107 3.28 3.62 -20.13
N ALA A 108 3.45 3.68 -18.80
CA ALA A 108 3.70 2.51 -17.97
C ALA A 108 3.06 2.65 -16.59
N VAL A 109 2.61 1.52 -16.03
CA VAL A 109 2.01 1.45 -14.69
C VAL A 109 2.65 0.32 -13.89
N THR A 110 3.13 0.65 -12.71
CA THR A 110 3.71 -0.31 -11.77
C THR A 110 2.83 -0.40 -10.52
N LEU A 111 2.27 -1.59 -10.26
CA LEU A 111 1.43 -1.86 -9.10
C LEU A 111 2.19 -2.73 -8.09
N ILE A 112 2.82 -2.09 -7.09
CA ILE A 112 3.61 -2.79 -6.06
C ILE A 112 2.72 -3.13 -4.85
N PHE A 113 2.47 -4.42 -4.61
CA PHE A 113 1.60 -4.91 -3.53
C PHE A 113 0.17 -4.33 -3.50
N VAL A 114 -0.30 -3.77 -4.62
CA VAL A 114 -1.61 -3.12 -4.72
C VAL A 114 -2.72 -4.15 -4.86
N LEU A 115 -2.68 -4.98 -5.90
CA LEU A 115 -3.78 -5.92 -6.20
C LEU A 115 -3.99 -6.92 -5.05
N SER A 116 -2.93 -7.38 -4.40
CA SER A 116 -3.04 -8.27 -3.23
C SER A 116 -3.68 -7.62 -2.00
N ALA A 117 -3.76 -6.29 -1.96
CA ALA A 117 -4.45 -5.54 -0.91
C ALA A 117 -5.91 -5.20 -1.26
N VAL A 118 -6.37 -5.55 -2.47
CA VAL A 118 -7.72 -5.27 -2.95
C VAL A 118 -8.52 -6.57 -2.97
N HIS A 119 -9.79 -6.51 -2.56
CA HIS A 119 -10.69 -7.66 -2.62
C HIS A 119 -10.73 -8.23 -4.06
N PRO A 120 -10.67 -9.56 -4.29
CA PRO A 120 -10.62 -10.14 -5.63
C PRO A 120 -11.71 -9.65 -6.57
N GLU A 121 -12.94 -9.53 -6.05
CA GLU A 121 -14.08 -9.01 -6.80
C GLU A 121 -13.94 -7.53 -7.19
N LYS A 122 -13.05 -6.76 -6.56
CA LYS A 122 -12.81 -5.35 -6.89
C LYS A 122 -11.53 -5.13 -7.70
N MET A 123 -10.68 -6.14 -7.88
CA MET A 123 -9.44 -6.00 -8.65
C MET A 123 -9.70 -5.57 -10.09
N HIS A 124 -10.78 -6.04 -10.70
CA HIS A 124 -11.14 -5.66 -12.06
C HIS A 124 -11.46 -4.16 -12.17
N LEU A 125 -12.05 -3.54 -11.15
CA LEU A 125 -12.32 -2.11 -11.10
C LEU A 125 -11.01 -1.31 -11.12
N VAL A 126 -10.00 -1.76 -10.36
CA VAL A 126 -8.67 -1.14 -10.36
C VAL A 126 -8.04 -1.19 -11.75
N LEU A 127 -8.06 -2.35 -12.40
CA LEU A 127 -7.48 -2.51 -13.73
C LEU A 127 -8.19 -1.66 -14.78
N LEU A 128 -9.53 -1.60 -14.74
CA LEU A 128 -10.32 -0.74 -15.63
C LEU A 128 -10.00 0.73 -15.41
N ASN A 129 -9.89 1.17 -14.15
CA ASN A 129 -9.59 2.56 -13.81
C ASN A 129 -8.19 2.98 -14.32
N VAL A 130 -7.19 2.12 -14.11
CA VAL A 130 -5.84 2.32 -14.63
C VAL A 130 -5.83 2.36 -16.16
N TYR A 131 -6.54 1.43 -16.81
CA TYR A 131 -6.57 1.32 -18.27
C TYR A 131 -7.09 2.59 -18.96
N LYS A 132 -8.09 3.27 -18.38
CA LYS A 132 -8.62 4.54 -18.91
C LYS A 132 -7.56 5.64 -19.10
N ASN A 133 -6.45 5.56 -18.36
CA ASN A 133 -5.42 6.61 -18.34
C ASN A 133 -4.24 6.32 -19.28
N SER A 134 -4.23 5.17 -19.95
CA SER A 134 -3.11 4.73 -20.79
C SER A 134 -3.42 4.81 -22.29
N TRP A 135 -2.37 5.02 -23.09
CA TRP A 135 -2.45 4.97 -24.54
C TRP A 135 -2.93 3.59 -25.00
N ARG A 136 -4.05 3.55 -25.73
CA ARG A 136 -4.81 2.33 -26.14
C ARG A 136 -4.01 1.24 -26.88
N SER A 137 -2.73 1.43 -27.16
CA SER A 137 -1.90 0.52 -27.97
C SER A 137 -0.63 -0.03 -27.32
N SER A 138 -0.21 0.44 -26.12
CA SER A 138 1.13 0.13 -25.58
C SER A 138 1.19 -0.18 -24.07
N LEU A 139 0.10 -0.59 -23.44
CA LEU A 139 0.11 -0.86 -22.00
C LEU A 139 0.82 -2.19 -21.67
N TRP A 140 2.10 -2.11 -21.30
CA TRP A 140 2.82 -3.20 -20.66
C TRP A 140 2.50 -3.20 -19.16
N MET A 141 1.47 -3.95 -18.74
CA MET A 141 1.23 -4.21 -17.32
C MET A 141 2.17 -5.29 -16.82
N GLN A 142 3.26 -4.90 -16.18
CA GLN A 142 4.05 -5.82 -15.36
C GLN A 142 3.40 -5.95 -13.99
N VAL A 143 2.42 -6.85 -13.88
CA VAL A 143 1.90 -7.26 -12.57
C VAL A 143 3.01 -8.05 -11.88
N MET A 144 3.75 -7.40 -10.97
CA MET A 144 4.60 -8.12 -10.02
C MET A 144 3.70 -8.84 -9.01
N LYS A 145 3.13 -9.98 -9.43
CA LYS A 145 2.79 -11.07 -8.52
C LYS A 145 4.12 -11.62 -8.03
N LYS A 146 4.73 -10.95 -7.06
CA LYS A 146 5.80 -11.55 -6.28
C LYS A 146 5.11 -12.61 -5.43
N TRP A 147 5.27 -13.85 -5.87
CA TRP A 147 4.80 -15.06 -5.21
C TRP A 147 5.20 -15.09 -3.74
#